data_AF-V5H109-F1
#
_entry.id   AF-V5H109-F1
#
_cell.length_a   1.000
_cell.length_b   1.000
_cell.length_c   1.000
_cell.angle_alpha   90.00
_cell.angle_beta   90.00
_cell.angle_gamma   90.00
#
_symmetry.space_group_name_H-M   'P 1'
#
loop_
_entity.id
_entity.type
_entity.pdbx_description
1 polymer ?
#
loop_
_entity_poly.entity_id
_entity_poly.type
_entity_poly.pdbx_seq_one_letter_code
_entity_poly.pdbx_strand_id
1 'polypeptide(L)'
;MTLRYHTLTSGNEVLELIYKGGIEQPKEISDIFKPEYIEWLALCKGIRNARKAYNLLAQQKPYCKELHNAMFKIESLEMDQDVDEMENVLKLAWEQFGSEDIEVSINYIQFYLQNHKTFEDKNPSF
;
A
#
# COMPACT_ATOMS: atom_id res chain seq x y z
N MET A 1 -2.08 10.74 -23.78
CA MET A 1 -3.08 9.70 -24.05
C MET A 1 -4.46 10.35 -23.94
N THR A 2 -5.33 10.29 -24.96
CA THR A 2 -6.64 10.99 -24.94
C THR A 2 -7.73 10.03 -24.48
N LEU A 3 -8.23 10.19 -23.25
CA LEU A 3 -9.24 9.34 -22.65
C LEU A 3 -10.62 9.57 -23.33
N ARG A 4 -11.25 8.50 -23.85
CA ARG A 4 -12.57 8.54 -24.50
C ARG A 4 -13.68 8.18 -23.50
N TYR A 5 -14.05 9.13 -22.65
CA TYR A 5 -15.01 8.93 -21.55
C TYR A 5 -16.37 8.33 -21.99
N HIS A 6 -16.83 8.63 -23.20
CA HIS A 6 -18.12 8.16 -23.74
C HIS A 6 -18.18 6.66 -24.06
N THR A 7 -17.06 5.94 -23.98
CA THR A 7 -16.98 4.49 -24.28
C THR A 7 -16.98 3.61 -23.03
N LEU A 8 -16.97 4.20 -21.84
CA LEU A 8 -16.91 3.48 -20.56
C LEU A 8 -18.33 3.17 -20.08
N THR A 9 -18.57 1.92 -19.69
CA THR A 9 -19.92 1.38 -19.52
C THR A 9 -20.38 1.47 -18.06
N SER A 10 -19.45 1.71 -17.11
CA SER A 10 -19.76 1.88 -15.69
C SER A 10 -18.93 2.98 -15.01
N GLY A 11 -19.50 3.61 -13.95
CA GLY A 11 -18.81 4.66 -13.19
C GLY A 11 -17.49 4.20 -12.54
N ASN A 12 -17.38 2.91 -12.21
CA ASN A 12 -16.15 2.33 -11.65
C ASN A 12 -15.00 2.27 -12.66
N GLU A 13 -15.29 2.03 -13.94
CA GLU A 13 -14.27 2.04 -14.99
C GLU A 13 -13.71 3.44 -15.23
N VAL A 14 -14.59 4.46 -15.20
CA VAL A 14 -14.19 5.86 -15.29
C VAL A 14 -13.31 6.26 -14.10
N LEU A 15 -13.71 5.88 -12.90
CA LEU A 15 -12.99 6.22 -11.67
C LEU A 15 -11.61 5.56 -11.62
N GLU A 16 -11.51 4.29 -12.02
CA GLU A 16 -10.23 3.59 -12.11
C GLU A 16 -9.27 4.26 -13.12
N LEU A 17 -9.79 4.76 -14.24
CA LEU A 17 -8.98 5.50 -15.20
C LEU A 17 -8.51 6.85 -14.66
N ILE A 18 -9.33 7.55 -13.89
CA ILE A 18 -8.93 8.79 -13.21
C ILE A 18 -7.80 8.51 -12.23
N TYR A 19 -7.93 7.48 -11.38
CA TYR A 19 -6.87 7.09 -10.46
C TYR A 19 -5.58 6.75 -11.18
N LYS A 20 -5.63 5.90 -12.21
CA LYS A 20 -4.44 5.55 -13.01
C LYS A 20 -3.82 6.77 -13.67
N GLY A 21 -4.63 7.67 -14.22
CA GLY A 21 -4.17 8.92 -14.80
C GLY A 21 -3.48 9.84 -13.79
N GLY A 22 -4.01 9.92 -12.56
CA GLY A 22 -3.44 10.68 -11.44
C GLY A 22 -2.11 10.09 -10.93
N ILE A 23 -2.02 8.76 -10.87
CA ILE A 23 -0.78 8.05 -10.48
C ILE A 23 0.36 8.30 -11.47
N GLU A 24 0.06 8.45 -12.76
CA GLU A 24 1.05 8.73 -13.81
C GLU A 24 1.56 10.18 -13.82
N GLN A 25 0.98 11.06 -13.00
CA GLN A 25 1.41 12.47 -12.88
C GLN A 25 2.69 12.62 -12.03
N PRO A 26 3.31 13.82 -12.00
CA PRO A 26 4.43 14.11 -11.09
C PRO A 26 4.10 13.85 -9.62
N LYS A 27 5.14 13.73 -8.80
CA LYS A 27 5.09 13.30 -7.38
C LYS A 27 4.00 14.02 -6.58
N GLU A 28 3.90 15.34 -6.78
CA GLU A 28 2.99 16.24 -6.07
C GLU A 28 1.52 15.85 -6.26
N ILE A 29 1.20 15.21 -7.40
CA ILE A 29 -0.12 14.71 -7.72
C ILE A 29 -0.19 13.21 -7.42
N SER A 30 0.80 12.42 -7.88
CA SER A 30 0.76 10.96 -7.74
C SER A 30 0.67 10.50 -6.28
N ASP A 31 1.30 11.22 -5.35
CA ASP A 31 1.30 10.85 -3.93
C ASP A 31 -0.08 11.00 -3.27
N ILE A 32 -0.97 11.80 -3.86
CA ILE A 32 -2.36 11.91 -3.42
C ILE A 32 -3.16 10.72 -3.96
N PHE A 33 -2.99 10.39 -5.24
CA PHE A 33 -3.80 9.36 -5.91
C PHE A 33 -3.38 7.92 -5.59
N LYS A 34 -2.09 7.66 -5.31
CA LYS A 34 -1.60 6.32 -4.96
C LYS A 34 -2.31 5.70 -3.75
N PRO A 35 -2.37 6.35 -2.57
CA PRO A 35 -3.08 5.82 -1.41
C PRO A 35 -4.60 5.71 -1.65
N GLU A 36 -5.24 6.74 -2.22
CA GLU A 36 -6.68 6.72 -2.50
C GLU A 36 -7.07 5.59 -3.45
N TYR A 37 -6.22 5.29 -4.43
CA TYR A 37 -6.47 4.20 -5.37
C TYR A 37 -6.47 2.83 -4.70
N ILE A 38 -5.52 2.55 -3.80
CA ILE A 38 -5.49 1.24 -3.11
C ILE A 38 -6.62 1.11 -2.09
N GLU A 39 -7.03 2.21 -1.43
CA GLU A 39 -8.21 2.24 -0.57
C GLU A 39 -9.49 1.96 -1.38
N TRP A 40 -9.64 2.62 -2.52
CA TRP A 40 -10.76 2.38 -3.43
C TRP A 40 -10.76 0.94 -3.94
N LEU A 41 -9.60 0.37 -4.30
CA LEU A 41 -9.50 -1.03 -4.72
C LEU A 41 -9.90 -1.99 -3.59
N ALA A 42 -9.47 -1.74 -2.36
CA ALA A 42 -9.85 -2.56 -1.22
C ALA A 42 -11.37 -2.54 -1.03
N LEU A 43 -11.99 -1.36 -1.08
CA LEU A 43 -13.43 -1.18 -0.90
C LEU A 43 -14.27 -1.79 -2.03
N CYS A 44 -13.87 -1.59 -3.29
CA CYS A 44 -14.69 -1.96 -4.45
C CYS A 44 -14.34 -3.32 -5.05
N LYS A 45 -13.10 -3.78 -4.88
CA LYS A 45 -12.57 -5.00 -5.50
C LYS A 45 -11.93 -5.97 -4.50
N GLY A 46 -11.89 -5.63 -3.22
CA GLY A 46 -11.36 -6.45 -2.14
C GLY A 46 -9.84 -6.37 -1.97
N ILE A 47 -9.38 -6.80 -0.80
CA ILE A 47 -7.99 -6.72 -0.33
C ILE A 47 -6.97 -7.30 -1.31
N ARG A 48 -7.28 -8.42 -1.98
CA ARG A 48 -6.38 -9.07 -2.93
C ARG A 48 -6.02 -8.18 -4.12
N ASN A 49 -6.94 -7.33 -4.57
CA ASN A 49 -6.66 -6.38 -5.65
C ASN A 49 -5.86 -5.18 -5.13
N ALA A 50 -6.12 -4.72 -3.90
CA ALA A 50 -5.33 -3.69 -3.25
C ALA A 50 -3.87 -4.13 -3.06
N ARG A 51 -3.61 -5.34 -2.52
CA ARG A 51 -2.26 -5.91 -2.37
C ARG A 51 -1.49 -5.94 -3.69
N LYS A 52 -2.12 -6.42 -4.76
CA LYS A 52 -1.50 -6.46 -6.10
C LYS A 52 -1.11 -5.07 -6.60
N ALA A 53 -2.00 -4.09 -6.46
CA ALA A 53 -1.71 -2.73 -6.87
C ALA A 53 -0.62 -2.10 -5.99
N TYR A 54 -0.69 -2.29 -4.67
CA TYR A 54 0.33 -1.84 -3.73
C TYR A 54 1.71 -2.39 -4.08
N ASN A 55 1.84 -3.69 -4.32
CA ASN A 55 3.13 -4.32 -4.65
C ASN A 55 3.76 -3.73 -5.92
N LEU A 56 2.95 -3.31 -6.90
CA LEU A 56 3.43 -2.63 -8.09
C LEU A 56 3.83 -1.18 -7.79
N LEU A 57 2.98 -0.44 -7.09
CA LEU A 57 3.15 1.00 -6.83
C LEU A 57 4.28 1.31 -5.84
N ALA A 58 4.46 0.46 -4.82
CA ALA A 58 5.48 0.61 -3.79
C ALA A 58 6.91 0.47 -4.35
N GLN A 59 7.08 -0.23 -5.47
CA GLN A 59 8.39 -0.42 -6.11
C GLN A 59 8.72 0.71 -7.11
N GLN A 60 7.74 1.55 -7.45
CA GLN A 60 7.89 2.59 -8.48
C GLN A 60 8.27 3.93 -7.86
N LYS A 61 9.42 4.48 -8.28
CA LYS A 61 9.79 5.85 -7.97
C LYS A 61 8.87 6.84 -8.71
N PRO A 62 8.49 7.98 -8.10
CA PRO A 62 8.84 8.40 -6.74
C PRO A 62 8.11 7.57 -5.66
N TYR A 63 8.83 7.23 -4.59
CA TYR A 63 8.26 6.53 -3.44
C TYR A 63 7.26 7.44 -2.71
N CYS A 64 6.23 6.83 -2.14
CA CYS A 64 5.13 7.52 -1.47
C CYS A 64 4.90 6.92 -0.08
N LYS A 65 5.16 7.68 0.97
CA LYS A 65 5.03 7.21 2.36
C LYS A 65 3.58 6.92 2.72
N GLU A 66 2.68 7.76 2.24
CA GLU A 66 1.24 7.69 2.45
C GLU A 66 0.65 6.41 1.84
N LEU A 67 1.23 5.91 0.75
CA LEU A 67 0.86 4.61 0.17
C LEU A 67 1.11 3.45 1.14
N HIS A 68 2.27 3.43 1.81
CA HIS A 68 2.58 2.40 2.82
C HIS A 68 1.63 2.50 4.02
N ASN A 69 1.39 3.72 4.50
CA ASN A 69 0.47 3.95 5.62
C ASN A 69 -0.95 3.50 5.29
N ALA A 70 -1.44 3.81 4.09
CA ALA A 70 -2.75 3.38 3.62
C ALA A 70 -2.82 1.85 3.53
N MET A 71 -1.82 1.18 2.95
CA MET A 71 -1.83 -0.28 2.84
C MET A 71 -1.78 -0.96 4.21
N PHE A 72 -0.91 -0.49 5.12
CA PHE A 72 -0.83 -1.04 6.48
C PHE A 72 -2.17 -0.88 7.23
N LYS A 73 -2.81 0.28 7.09
CA LYS A 73 -4.13 0.54 7.66
C LYS A 73 -5.17 -0.41 7.08
N ILE A 74 -5.21 -0.59 5.77
CA ILE A 74 -6.13 -1.53 5.11
C ILE A 74 -5.95 -2.94 5.70
N GLU A 75 -4.72 -3.47 5.74
CA GLU A 75 -4.45 -4.81 6.32
C GLU A 75 -4.88 -4.90 7.79
N SER A 76 -4.60 -3.87 8.58
CA SER A 76 -4.94 -3.84 10.01
C SER A 76 -6.46 -3.84 10.28
N LEU A 77 -7.28 -3.47 9.29
CA LEU A 77 -8.74 -3.43 9.41
C LEU A 77 -9.43 -4.70 8.91
N GLU A 78 -8.72 -5.60 8.23
CA GLU A 78 -9.25 -6.89 7.81
C GLU A 78 -9.57 -7.76 9.04
N MET A 79 -10.66 -8.54 8.96
CA MET A 79 -11.05 -9.44 10.05
C MET A 79 -10.00 -10.53 10.31
N ASP A 80 -9.34 -10.98 9.25
CA ASP A 80 -8.25 -11.95 9.29
C ASP A 80 -6.97 -11.23 8.85
N GLN A 81 -6.26 -10.67 9.82
CA GLN A 81 -5.06 -9.88 9.58
C GLN A 81 -3.94 -10.77 9.05
N ASP A 82 -3.40 -10.39 7.89
CA ASP A 82 -2.27 -11.08 7.28
C ASP A 82 -0.95 -10.45 7.76
N VAL A 83 -0.41 -11.01 8.84
CA VAL A 83 0.80 -10.51 9.50
C VAL A 83 1.99 -10.43 8.53
N ASP A 84 2.09 -11.36 7.57
CA ASP A 84 3.21 -11.39 6.62
C ASP A 84 3.10 -10.23 5.61
N GLU A 85 1.89 -9.91 5.15
CA GLU A 85 1.65 -8.74 4.31
C GLU A 85 1.88 -7.43 5.07
N MET A 86 1.44 -7.36 6.33
CA MET A 86 1.70 -6.20 7.20
C MET A 86 3.21 -5.98 7.44
N GLU A 87 3.96 -7.05 7.69
CA GLU A 87 5.42 -7.01 7.82
C GLU A 87 6.08 -6.50 6.55
N ASN A 88 5.68 -7.04 5.39
CA ASN A 88 6.20 -6.64 4.09
C ASN A 88 5.95 -5.14 3.80
N VAL A 89 4.77 -4.63 4.16
CA VAL A 89 4.45 -3.20 4.03
C VAL A 89 5.41 -2.33 4.84
N LEU A 90 5.57 -2.64 6.13
CA LEU A 90 6.43 -1.85 7.02
C LEU A 90 7.91 -1.99 6.66
N LYS A 91 8.34 -3.18 6.22
CA LYS A 91 9.71 -3.41 5.76
C LYS A 91 10.05 -2.53 4.57
N LEU A 92 9.18 -2.50 3.54
CA LEU A 92 9.39 -1.64 2.37
C LEU A 92 9.39 -0.16 2.74
N ALA A 93 8.50 0.27 3.65
CA ALA A 93 8.49 1.63 4.14
C ALA A 93 9.81 1.98 4.84
N TRP A 94 10.32 1.09 5.69
CA TRP A 94 11.60 1.26 6.38
C TRP A 94 12.80 1.30 5.42
N GLU A 95 12.84 0.42 4.42
CA GLU A 95 13.90 0.43 3.40
C GLU A 95 13.93 1.74 2.59
N GLN A 96 12.77 2.37 2.37
CA GLN A 96 12.65 3.57 1.54
C GLN A 96 12.78 4.87 2.33
N PHE A 97 12.30 4.91 3.57
CA PHE A 97 12.16 6.14 4.36
C PHE A 97 12.81 6.05 5.76
N GLY A 98 13.27 4.88 6.20
CA GLY A 98 13.73 4.69 7.58
C GLY A 98 14.98 5.49 7.95
N SER A 99 15.79 5.90 6.98
CA SER A 99 16.94 6.79 7.18
C SER A 99 16.57 8.27 7.32
N GLU A 100 15.39 8.65 6.83
CA GLU A 100 14.92 10.05 6.78
C GLU A 100 13.80 10.34 7.78
N ASP A 101 13.01 9.31 8.12
CA ASP A 101 11.85 9.38 8.99
C ASP A 101 11.96 8.34 10.10
N ILE A 102 12.25 8.83 11.31
CA ILE A 102 12.40 7.98 12.50
C ILE A 102 11.10 7.29 12.90
N GLU A 103 9.94 7.87 12.59
CA GLU A 103 8.64 7.27 12.93
C GLU A 103 8.43 5.97 12.15
N VAL A 104 8.87 5.92 10.89
CA VAL A 104 8.83 4.69 10.08
C VAL A 104 9.66 3.59 10.73
N SER A 105 10.86 3.92 11.22
CA SER A 105 11.72 2.96 11.94
C SER A 105 11.10 2.48 13.25
N ILE A 106 10.48 3.38 14.02
CA ILE A 106 9.81 3.03 15.28
C ILE A 106 8.62 2.09 15.01
N ASN A 107 7.80 2.38 14.01
CA ASN A 107 6.65 1.55 13.65
C ASN A 107 7.07 0.13 13.27
N TYR A 108 8.14 -0.02 12.48
CA TYR A 108 8.68 -1.33 12.10
C TYR A 108 9.15 -2.12 13.34
N ILE A 109 9.95 -1.50 14.23
CA ILE A 109 10.44 -2.16 15.45
C ILE A 109 9.28 -2.56 16.37
N GLN A 110 8.30 -1.68 16.57
CA GLN A 110 7.13 -1.97 17.41
C GLN A 110 6.34 -3.16 16.87
N PHE A 111 6.17 -3.26 15.54
CA PHE A 111 5.49 -4.38 14.91
C PHE A 111 6.20 -5.71 15.19
N TYR A 112 7.53 -5.77 15.10
CA TYR A 112 8.28 -6.98 15.46
C TYR A 112 8.14 -7.34 16.94
N LEU A 113 8.23 -6.36 17.84
CA LEU A 113 8.10 -6.62 19.28
C LEU A 113 6.72 -7.17 19.63
N GLN A 114 5.66 -6.72 18.96
CA GLN A 114 4.30 -7.22 19.17
C GLN A 114 4.10 -8.62 18.60
N ASN A 115 4.76 -8.94 17.49
CA ASN A 115 4.58 -10.21 16.76
C ASN A 115 5.74 -11.21 16.97
N HIS A 116 6.65 -10.97 17.92
CA HIS A 116 7.88 -11.75 18.13
C HIS A 116 7.65 -13.26 18.23
N LYS A 117 6.57 -13.69 18.91
CA LYS A 117 6.24 -15.13 19.05
C LYS A 117 5.87 -15.78 17.72
N THR A 118 5.10 -15.07 16.90
CA THR A 118 4.71 -15.50 15.54
C THR A 118 5.94 -15.67 14.64
N PHE A 119 6.98 -14.88 14.87
CA PHE A 119 8.25 -14.98 14.14
C PHE A 119 9.19 -16.07 14.67
N GLU A 120 9.25 -16.28 15.99
CA GLU A 120 10.00 -17.38 16.61
C GLU A 120 9.44 -18.75 16.21
N ASP A 121 8.11 -18.90 16.14
CA ASP A 121 7.47 -20.15 15.71
C ASP A 121 7.75 -20.47 14.22
N LYS A 122 7.98 -19.45 13.38
CA LYS A 122 8.35 -19.61 11.96
C LYS A 122 9.86 -19.84 11.74
N ASN A 123 10.71 -19.50 12.71
CA ASN A 123 12.16 -19.74 12.69
C ASN A 123 12.62 -20.28 14.04
N PRO A 124 12.40 -21.58 14.33
CA PRO A 124 12.64 -22.19 15.64
C PRO A 124 14.12 -22.40 16.01
N SER A 125 15.02 -21.52 15.57
CA SER A 125 16.46 -21.66 15.83
C SER A 125 17.16 -20.32 16.01
N PHE A 126 17.28 -19.93 17.28
CA PHE A 126 18.53 -19.44 17.87
C PHE A 126 18.96 -20.42 18.96
#